data_AF-A0A427T1X0-F1
#
_entry.id   AF-A0A427T1X0-F1
#
_cell.length_a   1.000
_cell.length_b   1.000
_cell.length_c   1.000
_cell.angle_alpha   90.00
_cell.angle_beta   90.00
_cell.angle_gamma   90.00
#
_symmetry.space_group_name_H-M   'P 1'
#
loop_
_entity.id
_entity.type
_entity.pdbx_description
1 polymer ?
#
loop_
_entity_poly.entity_id
_entity_poly.type
_entity_poly.pdbx_seq_one_letter_code
_entity_poly.pdbx_strand_id
1 'polypeptide(L)'
;MTDLGAAQANTHRGAPAPPPAYPAAARPAAFGTVAGTDAASRAAAREAALAALSAARQPSPAAPAPAPTPPPSPPRTPPPAPHRAAGRPRTIGVTRIVCWQLVLVALVAAATRPWPVLVAVALPAAVVVALTAVRVRGRWLSTWLVVGSDYALRDRARDLRGPAEAGRELLRLLSPEATGTAGDNGFLLSRAAGITVVLQPKSAERDLTKAMPSPESLLPPPHEPAEAVAAQVVHHAGIARDRPPRVWLALQALRTPDVQHDTDVQRALGNTVRRVLRRLRRDGLPAHGLTEPELLGTLASLAHVNAGRGQVREDWRHWHSGPIAQAAFRLDGWADLPPAVAPQLLRWLPAKIPRAAVTVAVTAHRPAGTARVRTEATVRLAAAGPEALEAAAGELTRVAGEWALSVDRLDGRHAQGVAATLPIGLTVP
;
A
#
# COMPACT_ATOMS: atom_id res chain seq x y z
N MET A 1 17.00 -32.61 76.32
CA MET A 1 16.24 -32.77 77.57
C MET A 1 14.91 -32.07 77.37
N THR A 2 13.81 -32.82 77.63
CA THR A 2 12.41 -32.36 77.86
C THR A 2 11.73 -31.58 76.72
N ASP A 3 10.47 -31.80 76.35
CA ASP A 3 9.47 -32.78 76.75
C ASP A 3 8.33 -32.79 75.71
N LEU A 4 7.49 -33.80 75.86
CA LEU A 4 6.25 -34.12 75.17
C LEU A 4 5.26 -32.96 74.97
N GLY A 5 4.54 -33.02 73.84
CA GLY A 5 3.31 -32.25 73.60
C GLY A 5 2.43 -32.94 72.56
N ALA A 6 1.52 -33.79 73.04
CA ALA A 6 0.49 -34.46 72.24
C ALA A 6 -0.83 -33.67 72.28
N ALA A 7 -1.54 -33.61 71.15
CA ALA A 7 -3.01 -33.47 71.04
C ALA A 7 -3.38 -33.70 69.55
N GLN A 8 -3.81 -34.90 69.15
CA GLN A 8 -5.19 -35.39 69.08
C GLN A 8 -6.21 -34.51 68.30
N ALA A 9 -6.67 -35.13 67.21
CA ALA A 9 -8.07 -35.33 66.81
C ALA A 9 -8.71 -34.42 65.75
N ASN A 10 -9.58 -35.10 64.98
CA ASN A 10 -10.59 -34.65 64.01
C ASN A 10 -10.10 -34.39 62.58
N THR A 11 -10.72 -34.89 61.50
CA THR A 11 -12.04 -35.52 61.32
C THR A 11 -12.16 -36.05 59.89
N HIS A 12 -12.87 -37.16 59.73
CA HIS A 12 -13.61 -37.64 58.54
C HIS A 12 -13.26 -37.07 57.15
N ARG A 13 -12.55 -37.88 56.36
CA ARG A 13 -12.52 -37.79 54.90
C ARG A 13 -13.71 -38.58 54.33
N GLY A 14 -14.75 -37.86 53.90
CA GLY A 14 -15.88 -38.44 53.17
C GLY A 14 -15.44 -39.00 51.82
N ALA A 15 -15.95 -40.19 51.47
CA ALA A 15 -15.75 -40.84 50.18
C ALA A 15 -16.44 -40.03 49.05
N PRO A 16 -15.84 -39.95 47.85
CA PRO A 16 -16.47 -39.29 46.71
C PRO A 16 -17.63 -40.13 46.15
N ALA A 17 -18.71 -39.43 45.79
CA ALA A 17 -19.91 -40.00 45.17
C ALA A 17 -19.62 -40.60 43.78
N PRO A 18 -20.35 -41.66 43.37
CA PRO A 18 -20.22 -42.23 42.03
C PRO A 18 -20.82 -41.31 40.94
N PRO A 19 -20.27 -41.33 39.71
CA PRO A 19 -20.76 -40.51 38.62
C PRO A 19 -22.13 -40.99 38.11
N PRO A 20 -22.97 -40.07 37.58
CA PRO A 20 -24.27 -40.40 37.03
C PRO A 20 -24.15 -41.23 35.74
N ALA A 21 -25.01 -42.25 35.64
CA ALA A 21 -25.15 -43.11 34.47
C ALA A 21 -25.67 -42.32 33.26
N TYR A 22 -24.90 -42.32 32.17
CA TYR A 22 -25.34 -41.81 30.87
C TYR A 22 -26.36 -42.78 30.24
N PRO A 23 -27.49 -42.29 29.70
CA PRO A 23 -28.39 -43.12 28.91
C PRO A 23 -27.71 -43.54 27.59
N ALA A 24 -27.87 -44.81 27.27
CA ALA A 24 -27.29 -45.48 26.12
C ALA A 24 -27.66 -44.81 24.79
N ALA A 25 -26.66 -44.66 23.92
CA ALA A 25 -26.79 -44.15 22.57
C ALA A 25 -27.81 -44.95 21.75
N ALA A 26 -28.79 -44.24 21.19
CA ALA A 26 -29.69 -44.77 20.18
C ALA A 26 -28.89 -45.18 18.94
N ARG A 27 -29.02 -46.46 18.56
CA ARG A 27 -28.53 -46.99 17.28
C ARG A 27 -29.16 -46.21 16.13
N PRO A 28 -28.39 -45.65 15.18
CA PRO A 28 -28.96 -45.11 13.96
C PRO A 28 -29.50 -46.27 13.11
N ALA A 29 -30.78 -46.15 12.74
CA ALA A 29 -31.42 -47.01 11.77
C ALA A 29 -30.65 -46.97 10.44
N ALA A 30 -30.54 -48.15 9.81
CA ALA A 30 -29.95 -48.31 8.50
C ALA A 30 -30.64 -47.38 7.49
N PHE A 31 -29.87 -46.46 6.91
CA PHE A 31 -30.29 -45.74 5.72
C PHE A 31 -30.39 -46.74 4.57
N GLY A 32 -31.63 -46.95 4.11
CA GLY A 32 -31.89 -47.63 2.85
C GLY A 32 -31.18 -46.91 1.72
N THR A 33 -30.37 -47.65 0.97
CA THR A 33 -29.85 -47.25 -0.33
C THR A 33 -31.03 -47.01 -1.29
N VAL A 34 -31.41 -45.74 -1.47
CA VAL A 34 -32.27 -45.34 -2.57
C VAL A 34 -31.45 -45.41 -3.85
N ALA A 35 -31.83 -46.37 -4.69
CA ALA A 35 -31.36 -46.56 -6.04
C ALA A 35 -31.53 -45.28 -6.89
N GLY A 36 -30.71 -45.18 -7.93
CA GLY A 36 -30.42 -43.98 -8.70
C GLY A 36 -31.62 -43.13 -9.09
N THR A 37 -31.58 -41.87 -8.66
CA THR A 37 -32.29 -40.78 -9.36
C THR A 37 -31.41 -40.34 -10.53
N ASP A 38 -31.92 -40.59 -11.73
CA ASP A 38 -31.27 -40.31 -13.02
C ASP A 38 -30.60 -38.95 -13.05
N ALA A 39 -29.40 -38.88 -13.62
CA ALA A 39 -28.68 -37.64 -13.89
C ALA A 39 -29.55 -36.62 -14.66
N ALA A 40 -30.52 -37.10 -15.44
CA ALA A 40 -31.53 -36.29 -16.12
C ALA A 40 -32.43 -35.50 -15.15
N SER A 41 -32.83 -36.09 -14.02
CA SER A 41 -33.67 -35.40 -13.02
C SER A 41 -32.93 -34.24 -12.33
N ARG A 42 -31.63 -34.41 -12.08
CA ARG A 42 -30.77 -33.36 -11.51
C ARG A 42 -30.47 -32.25 -12.51
N ALA A 43 -30.34 -32.58 -13.79
CA ALA A 43 -30.18 -31.59 -14.85
C ALA A 43 -31.46 -30.73 -15.00
N ALA A 44 -32.64 -31.37 -15.03
CA ALA A 44 -33.93 -30.68 -15.11
C ALA A 44 -34.19 -29.78 -13.90
N ALA A 45 -33.86 -30.24 -12.68
CA ALA A 45 -33.98 -29.42 -11.48
C ALA A 45 -33.06 -28.19 -11.49
N ARG A 46 -31.86 -28.33 -12.07
CA ARG A 46 -30.89 -27.24 -12.19
C ARG A 46 -31.33 -26.19 -13.22
N GLU A 47 -31.92 -26.64 -14.33
CA GLU A 47 -32.47 -25.76 -15.35
C GLU A 47 -33.71 -25.00 -14.84
N ALA A 48 -34.59 -25.67 -14.10
CA ALA A 48 -35.73 -25.02 -13.45
C ALA A 48 -35.29 -23.97 -12.40
N ALA A 49 -34.23 -24.26 -11.63
CA ALA A 49 -33.68 -23.30 -10.67
C ALA A 49 -33.06 -22.06 -11.36
N LEU A 50 -32.40 -22.24 -12.51
CA LEU A 50 -31.85 -21.14 -13.29
C LEU A 50 -32.94 -20.28 -13.95
N ALA A 51 -34.03 -20.91 -14.41
CA ALA A 51 -35.20 -20.21 -14.94
C ALA A 51 -35.94 -19.40 -13.84
N ALA A 52 -36.04 -19.93 -12.62
CA ALA A 52 -36.61 -19.19 -11.49
C ALA A 52 -35.75 -17.98 -11.09
N LEU A 53 -34.43 -18.11 -11.11
CA LEU A 53 -33.48 -17.02 -10.83
C LEU A 53 -33.48 -15.93 -11.92
N SER A 54 -33.75 -16.28 -13.18
CA SER A 54 -33.86 -15.30 -14.27
C SER A 54 -35.20 -14.56 -14.21
N ALA A 55 -36.30 -15.24 -13.87
CA ALA A 55 -37.60 -14.62 -13.65
C ALA A 55 -37.59 -13.62 -12.47
N ALA A 56 -36.89 -13.95 -11.38
CA ALA A 56 -36.73 -13.05 -10.23
C ALA A 56 -35.85 -11.81 -10.51
N ARG A 57 -35.11 -11.78 -11.63
CA ARG A 57 -34.26 -10.66 -12.04
C ARG A 57 -34.92 -9.68 -12.99
N GLN A 58 -36.15 -9.93 -13.45
CA GLN A 58 -36.86 -8.94 -14.24
C GLN A 58 -37.38 -7.82 -13.31
N PRO A 59 -36.94 -6.56 -13.50
CA PRO A 59 -37.49 -5.44 -12.75
C PRO A 59 -38.96 -5.27 -13.14
N SER A 60 -39.84 -5.29 -12.13
CA SER A 60 -41.26 -4.98 -12.30
C SER A 60 -41.40 -3.54 -12.82
N PRO A 61 -42.22 -3.27 -13.85
CA PRO A 61 -42.44 -1.91 -14.33
C PRO A 61 -43.14 -1.10 -13.25
N ALA A 62 -42.39 -0.22 -12.58
CA ALA A 62 -42.92 0.68 -11.57
C ALA A 62 -43.83 1.73 -12.25
N ALA A 63 -45.06 1.82 -11.77
CA ALA A 63 -45.98 2.90 -12.12
C ALA A 63 -45.38 4.27 -11.73
N PRO A 64 -45.57 5.33 -12.53
CA PRO A 64 -44.98 6.64 -12.28
C PRO A 64 -45.66 7.31 -11.08
N ALA A 65 -44.90 7.58 -10.03
CA ALA A 65 -45.31 8.43 -8.92
C ALA A 65 -45.22 9.93 -9.31
N PRO A 66 -46.13 10.79 -8.83
CA PRO A 66 -46.10 12.23 -9.12
C PRO A 66 -44.88 12.91 -8.48
N ALA A 67 -44.24 13.80 -9.25
CA ALA A 67 -43.01 14.49 -8.87
C ALA A 67 -43.24 15.52 -7.76
N PRO A 68 -42.45 15.52 -6.67
CA PRO A 68 -42.41 16.63 -5.73
C PRO A 68 -41.60 17.81 -6.29
N THR A 69 -42.14 19.01 -6.10
CA THR A 69 -41.52 20.30 -6.43
C THR A 69 -40.18 20.48 -5.71
N PRO A 70 -39.08 20.83 -6.43
CA PRO A 70 -37.78 21.04 -5.80
C PRO A 70 -37.76 22.35 -5.00
N PRO A 71 -37.16 22.37 -3.79
CA PRO A 71 -36.92 23.60 -3.04
C PRO A 71 -35.88 24.51 -3.73
N PRO A 72 -35.93 25.83 -3.48
CA PRO A 72 -35.03 26.80 -4.09
C PRO A 72 -33.57 26.49 -3.74
N SER A 73 -32.72 26.48 -4.78
CA SER A 73 -31.29 26.24 -4.63
C SER A 73 -30.61 27.37 -3.84
N PRO A 74 -29.76 27.07 -2.85
CA PRO A 74 -28.96 28.09 -2.19
C PRO A 74 -27.97 28.74 -3.19
N PRO A 75 -27.57 30.00 -2.94
CA PRO A 75 -26.66 30.73 -3.84
C PRO A 75 -25.34 29.97 -4.02
N ARG A 76 -25.03 29.64 -5.28
CA ARG A 76 -23.75 29.06 -5.68
C ARG A 76 -22.66 30.10 -5.44
N THR A 77 -21.86 29.93 -4.39
CA THR A 77 -20.56 30.59 -4.28
C THR A 77 -19.72 30.22 -5.50
N PRO A 78 -19.14 31.19 -6.22
CA PRO A 78 -18.29 30.91 -7.37
C PRO A 78 -17.11 30.04 -6.94
N PRO A 79 -16.70 29.04 -7.75
CA PRO A 79 -15.53 28.23 -7.44
C PRO A 79 -14.30 29.14 -7.32
N PRO A 80 -13.41 28.92 -6.32
CA PRO A 80 -12.18 29.68 -6.21
C PRO A 80 -11.41 29.57 -7.53
N ALA A 81 -11.03 30.73 -8.08
CA ALA A 81 -10.27 30.80 -9.31
C ALA A 81 -8.99 29.94 -9.21
N PRO A 82 -8.62 29.19 -10.25
CA PRO A 82 -7.43 28.34 -10.22
C PRO A 82 -6.20 29.23 -10.00
N HIS A 83 -5.63 29.14 -8.80
CA HIS A 83 -4.29 29.67 -8.55
C HIS A 83 -3.34 28.88 -9.44
N ARG A 84 -2.81 29.54 -10.47
CA ARG A 84 -1.71 29.02 -11.28
C ARG A 84 -0.58 28.69 -10.32
N ALA A 85 -0.40 27.40 -10.04
CA ALA A 85 0.73 26.91 -9.27
C ALA A 85 2.01 27.46 -9.89
N ALA A 86 2.68 28.35 -9.16
CA ALA A 86 3.97 28.88 -9.54
C ALA A 86 4.91 27.69 -9.77
N GLY A 87 5.29 27.49 -11.04
CA GLY A 87 6.16 26.39 -11.44
C GLY A 87 7.44 26.43 -10.62
N ARG A 88 7.74 25.31 -9.94
CA ARG A 88 9.03 25.14 -9.25
C ARG A 88 10.17 25.54 -10.18
N PRO A 89 11.17 26.30 -9.70
CA PRO A 89 12.29 26.72 -10.52
C PRO A 89 12.98 25.49 -11.09
N ARG A 90 13.12 25.49 -12.43
CA ARG A 90 13.84 24.51 -13.24
C ARG A 90 15.33 24.58 -12.88
N THR A 91 15.74 23.99 -11.76
CA THR A 91 17.15 23.87 -11.43
C THR A 91 17.80 22.90 -12.41
N ILE A 92 18.59 23.43 -13.34
CA ILE A 92 19.50 22.63 -14.15
C ILE A 92 20.54 22.10 -13.17
N GLY A 93 20.55 20.79 -12.93
CA GLY A 93 21.48 20.18 -12.00
C GLY A 93 22.93 20.44 -12.42
N VAL A 94 23.80 20.74 -11.45
CA VAL A 94 25.24 21.04 -11.65
C VAL A 94 25.92 19.99 -12.54
N THR A 95 25.59 18.71 -12.36
CA THR A 95 26.10 17.60 -13.18
C THR A 95 25.86 17.81 -14.68
N ARG A 96 24.73 18.38 -15.09
CA ARG A 96 24.45 18.63 -16.52
C ARG A 96 25.32 19.73 -17.09
N ILE A 97 25.55 20.78 -16.31
CA ILE A 97 26.44 21.87 -16.70
C ILE A 97 27.85 21.32 -16.90
N VAL A 98 28.32 20.48 -15.98
CA VAL A 98 29.61 19.80 -16.10
C VAL A 98 29.66 18.89 -17.33
N CYS A 99 28.61 18.11 -17.62
CA CYS A 99 28.55 17.30 -18.85
C CYS A 99 28.65 18.15 -20.11
N TRP A 100 27.95 19.29 -20.19
CA TRP A 100 28.02 20.18 -21.35
C TRP A 100 29.39 20.83 -21.50
N GLN A 101 30.04 21.21 -20.39
CA GLN A 101 31.41 21.72 -20.40
C GLN A 101 32.42 20.68 -20.89
N LEU A 102 32.31 19.43 -20.42
CA LEU A 102 33.18 18.33 -20.88
C LEU A 102 32.99 18.03 -22.36
N VAL A 103 31.75 18.06 -22.86
CA VAL A 103 31.45 17.93 -24.29
C VAL A 103 32.12 19.06 -25.09
N LEU A 104 32.00 20.31 -24.63
CA LEU A 104 32.61 21.46 -25.30
C LEU A 104 34.14 21.31 -25.35
N VAL A 105 34.77 20.96 -24.23
CA VAL A 105 36.23 20.74 -24.14
C VAL A 105 36.68 19.62 -25.09
N ALA A 106 35.96 18.50 -25.13
CA ALA A 106 36.28 17.38 -26.01
C ALA A 106 36.19 17.76 -27.50
N LEU A 107 35.15 18.53 -27.88
CA LEU A 107 34.98 19.01 -29.25
C LEU A 107 36.08 19.99 -29.66
N VAL A 108 36.46 20.93 -28.79
CA VAL A 108 37.56 21.88 -29.04
C VAL A 108 38.89 21.15 -29.18
N ALA A 109 39.17 20.16 -28.32
CA ALA A 109 40.39 19.35 -28.41
C ALA A 109 40.47 18.48 -29.68
N ALA A 110 39.31 18.06 -30.21
CA ALA A 110 39.23 17.26 -31.44
C ALA A 110 39.26 18.11 -32.73
N ALA A 111 39.05 19.43 -32.65
CA ALA A 111 38.95 20.30 -33.82
C ALA A 111 40.27 20.39 -34.64
N THR A 112 41.42 20.12 -34.02
CA THR A 112 42.73 20.09 -34.67
C THR A 112 43.15 18.69 -35.15
N ARG A 113 42.27 17.68 -34.99
CA ARG A 113 42.54 16.28 -35.32
C ARG A 113 41.95 15.92 -36.70
N PRO A 114 42.43 14.85 -37.34
CA PRO A 114 41.87 14.38 -38.61
C PRO A 114 40.38 14.03 -38.48
N TRP A 115 39.63 14.17 -39.58
CA TRP A 115 38.17 14.06 -39.61
C TRP A 115 37.57 12.81 -38.93
N PRO A 116 38.18 11.60 -38.97
CA PRO A 116 37.59 10.43 -38.31
C PRO A 116 37.55 10.59 -36.79
N VAL A 117 38.58 11.24 -36.22
CA VAL A 117 38.66 11.51 -34.78
C VAL A 117 37.59 12.52 -34.37
N LEU A 118 37.38 13.56 -35.18
CA LEU A 118 36.32 14.53 -34.94
C LEU A 118 34.94 13.86 -34.94
N VAL A 119 34.64 13.00 -35.92
CA VAL A 119 33.37 12.26 -35.99
C VAL A 119 33.21 11.32 -34.79
N ALA A 120 34.27 10.59 -34.42
CA ALA A 120 34.27 9.69 -33.28
C ALA A 120 34.01 10.39 -31.94
N VAL A 121 34.40 11.67 -31.78
CA VAL A 121 34.12 12.49 -30.59
C VAL A 121 32.76 13.18 -30.70
N ALA A 122 32.37 13.65 -31.88
CA ALA A 122 31.13 14.38 -32.11
C ALA A 122 29.88 13.51 -31.90
N LEU A 123 29.91 12.25 -32.30
CA LEU A 123 28.80 11.30 -32.09
C LEU A 123 28.43 11.12 -30.60
N PRO A 124 29.35 10.69 -29.71
CA PRO A 124 29.03 10.54 -28.29
C PRO A 124 28.73 11.90 -27.62
N ALA A 125 29.38 12.99 -28.04
CA ALA A 125 29.04 14.34 -27.59
C ALA A 125 27.57 14.71 -27.88
N ALA A 126 27.11 14.47 -29.11
CA ALA A 126 25.73 14.69 -29.51
C ALA A 126 24.75 13.81 -28.71
N VAL A 127 25.11 12.54 -28.45
CA VAL A 127 24.34 11.65 -27.58
C VAL A 127 24.24 12.20 -26.15
N VAL A 128 25.36 12.62 -25.54
CA VAL A 128 25.36 13.19 -24.18
C VAL A 128 24.48 14.44 -24.11
N VAL A 129 24.59 15.34 -25.09
CA VAL A 129 23.75 16.54 -25.17
C VAL A 129 22.29 16.14 -25.34
N ALA A 130 21.95 15.20 -26.23
CA ALA A 130 20.59 14.72 -26.40
C ALA A 130 20.03 14.13 -25.10
N LEU A 131 20.79 13.29 -24.38
CA LEU A 131 20.39 12.68 -23.13
C LEU A 131 20.16 13.68 -21.98
N THR A 132 20.86 14.80 -22.02
CA THR A 132 20.83 15.83 -20.97
C THR A 132 19.97 17.04 -21.32
N ALA A 133 19.63 17.26 -22.59
CA ALA A 133 18.84 18.39 -23.08
C ALA A 133 17.43 17.99 -23.56
N VAL A 134 17.23 16.77 -24.06
CA VAL A 134 15.92 16.33 -24.58
C VAL A 134 15.01 15.92 -23.43
N ARG A 135 13.81 16.49 -23.43
CA ARG A 135 12.72 16.09 -22.54
C ARG A 135 11.65 15.35 -23.33
N VAL A 136 11.28 14.17 -22.84
CA VAL A 136 10.19 13.36 -23.36
C VAL A 136 9.17 13.17 -22.25
N ARG A 137 7.94 13.64 -22.46
CA ARG A 137 6.83 13.59 -21.49
C ARG A 137 7.19 14.19 -20.11
N GLY A 138 7.86 15.33 -20.12
CA GLY A 138 8.23 16.05 -18.89
C GLY A 138 9.45 15.51 -18.14
N ARG A 139 9.99 14.34 -18.53
CA ARG A 139 11.21 13.75 -17.97
C ARG A 139 12.37 13.87 -18.95
N TRP A 140 13.60 13.87 -18.45
CA TRP A 140 14.81 13.91 -19.28
C TRP A 140 15.10 12.54 -19.88
N LEU A 141 15.66 12.50 -21.09
CA LEU A 141 15.96 11.24 -21.77
C LEU A 141 16.96 10.36 -20.98
N SER A 142 17.92 10.97 -20.30
CA SER A 142 18.80 10.30 -19.31
C SER A 142 18.03 9.57 -18.21
N THR A 143 16.94 10.16 -17.70
CA THR A 143 16.08 9.49 -16.72
C THR A 143 15.39 8.27 -17.33
N TRP A 144 14.91 8.38 -18.58
CA TRP A 144 14.33 7.25 -19.29
C TRP A 144 15.33 6.15 -19.57
N LEU A 145 16.60 6.48 -19.88
CA LEU A 145 17.66 5.49 -20.02
C LEU A 145 17.90 4.74 -18.71
N VAL A 146 18.05 5.45 -17.59
CA VAL A 146 18.27 4.79 -16.29
C VAL A 146 17.11 3.86 -15.95
N VAL A 147 15.87 4.31 -16.13
CA VAL A 147 14.68 3.48 -15.90
C VAL A 147 14.60 2.30 -16.87
N GLY A 148 14.93 2.53 -18.14
CA GLY A 148 14.96 1.51 -19.18
C GLY A 148 16.00 0.44 -18.93
N SER A 149 17.21 0.84 -18.55
CA SER A 149 18.32 -0.06 -18.21
C SER A 149 18.01 -0.86 -16.95
N ASP A 150 17.52 -0.22 -15.88
CA ASP A 150 17.13 -0.93 -14.65
C ASP A 150 16.02 -1.96 -14.92
N TYR A 151 15.00 -1.56 -15.70
CA TYR A 151 13.94 -2.46 -16.14
C TYR A 151 14.45 -3.64 -16.96
N ALA A 152 15.39 -3.41 -17.89
CA ALA A 152 15.92 -4.44 -18.77
C ALA A 152 16.84 -5.43 -18.05
N LEU A 153 17.57 -4.98 -17.03
CA LEU A 153 18.55 -5.79 -16.29
C LEU A 153 17.95 -6.59 -15.14
N ARG A 154 16.78 -6.19 -14.63
CA ARG A 154 16.14 -6.88 -13.50
C ARG A 154 15.34 -8.10 -13.91
N ASP A 155 15.21 -9.03 -12.98
CA ASP A 155 14.30 -10.16 -13.10
C ASP A 155 12.85 -9.67 -13.01
N ARG A 156 12.06 -10.00 -14.04
CA ARG A 156 10.70 -9.49 -14.25
C ARG A 156 9.62 -10.52 -14.02
N ALA A 157 9.95 -11.78 -13.74
CA ALA A 157 8.95 -12.81 -13.55
C ALA A 157 9.39 -13.78 -12.45
N ARG A 158 8.55 -13.95 -11.43
CA ARG A 158 8.79 -14.92 -10.37
C ARG A 158 7.53 -15.64 -9.99
N ASP A 159 7.68 -16.93 -9.69
CA ASP A 159 6.61 -17.70 -9.07
C ASP A 159 6.81 -17.70 -7.55
N LEU A 160 5.90 -17.03 -6.84
CA LEU A 160 5.90 -17.01 -5.39
C LEU A 160 5.35 -18.36 -4.92
N ARG A 161 6.23 -19.19 -4.39
CA ARG A 161 5.91 -20.52 -3.81
C ARG A 161 4.68 -20.41 -2.90
N GLY A 162 3.72 -21.34 -3.06
CA GLY A 162 2.65 -21.67 -2.12
C GLY A 162 1.79 -20.51 -1.53
N PRO A 163 0.45 -20.62 -1.43
CA PRO A 163 -0.38 -19.55 -0.85
C PRO A 163 0.03 -19.09 0.55
N ALA A 164 0.65 -19.98 1.34
CA ALA A 164 1.13 -19.71 2.70
C ALA A 164 2.46 -18.92 2.75
N GLU A 165 3.31 -19.03 1.73
CA GLU A 165 4.64 -18.39 1.69
C GLU A 165 4.69 -17.15 0.78
N ALA A 166 3.66 -16.94 -0.04
CA ALA A 166 3.59 -15.85 -1.01
C ALA A 166 3.91 -14.46 -0.42
N GLY A 167 3.47 -14.16 0.80
CA GLY A 167 3.79 -12.89 1.47
C GLY A 167 5.28 -12.72 1.80
N ARG A 168 5.95 -13.81 2.20
CA ARG A 168 7.39 -13.81 2.54
C ARG A 168 8.24 -13.72 1.28
N GLU A 169 7.88 -14.47 0.23
CA GLU A 169 8.57 -14.40 -1.06
C GLU A 169 8.37 -13.04 -1.73
N LEU A 170 7.18 -12.45 -1.62
CA LEU A 170 6.93 -11.09 -2.07
C LEU A 170 7.80 -10.08 -1.31
N LEU A 171 7.92 -10.21 0.01
CA LEU A 171 8.78 -9.36 0.82
C LEU A 171 10.25 -9.49 0.37
N ARG A 172 10.76 -10.71 0.13
CA ARG A 172 12.10 -10.94 -0.40
C ARG A 172 12.31 -10.37 -1.80
N LEU A 173 11.27 -10.39 -2.64
CA LEU A 173 11.31 -9.81 -3.98
C LEU A 173 11.40 -8.27 -3.92
N LEU A 174 10.64 -7.64 -3.03
CA LEU A 174 10.54 -6.18 -2.95
C LEU A 174 11.60 -5.53 -2.05
N SER A 175 12.08 -6.25 -1.05
CA SER A 175 13.08 -5.80 -0.07
C SER A 175 13.93 -7.00 0.36
N PRO A 176 14.88 -7.43 -0.49
CA PRO A 176 15.72 -8.60 -0.23
C PRO A 176 16.59 -8.44 1.03
N GLU A 177 16.85 -7.21 1.45
CA GLU A 177 17.61 -6.86 2.65
C GLU A 177 16.78 -6.91 3.94
N ALA A 178 15.46 -7.11 3.84
CA ALA A 178 14.59 -7.04 5.01
C ALA A 178 14.75 -8.26 5.92
N THR A 179 14.97 -8.00 7.20
CA THR A 179 15.02 -9.02 8.26
C THR A 179 13.97 -8.73 9.31
N GLY A 180 13.49 -9.76 9.98
CA GLY A 180 12.33 -9.69 10.86
C GLY A 180 12.64 -10.17 12.27
N THR A 181 12.15 -9.44 13.27
CA THR A 181 12.25 -9.84 14.68
C THR A 181 10.94 -9.54 15.41
N ALA A 182 10.65 -10.30 16.46
CA ALA A 182 9.51 -10.01 17.32
C ALA A 182 9.81 -8.78 18.20
N GLY A 183 8.83 -7.87 18.32
CA GLY A 183 8.90 -6.73 19.23
C GLY A 183 7.65 -6.62 20.10
N ASP A 184 7.74 -5.81 21.16
CA ASP A 184 6.68 -5.67 22.18
C ASP A 184 5.34 -5.21 21.61
N ASN A 185 5.38 -4.40 20.54
CA ASN A 185 4.20 -3.79 19.92
C ASN A 185 3.98 -4.26 18.48
N GLY A 186 4.43 -5.48 18.14
CA GLY A 186 4.29 -6.07 16.82
C GLY A 186 5.62 -6.54 16.21
N PHE A 187 5.55 -7.07 15.00
CA PHE A 187 6.72 -7.52 14.26
C PHE A 187 7.55 -6.35 13.75
N LEU A 188 8.84 -6.37 14.02
CA LEU A 188 9.81 -5.36 13.61
C LEU A 188 10.53 -5.81 12.35
N LEU A 189 10.43 -5.00 11.29
CA LEU A 189 11.09 -5.23 10.02
C LEU A 189 12.32 -4.32 9.92
N SER A 190 13.52 -4.88 10.07
CA SER A 190 14.79 -4.17 9.94
C SER A 190 15.23 -4.15 8.48
N ARG A 191 15.57 -2.96 8.00
CA ARG A 191 16.04 -2.67 6.64
C ARG A 191 17.21 -1.71 6.69
N ALA A 192 17.91 -1.55 5.55
CA ALA A 192 19.03 -0.62 5.43
C ALA A 192 18.67 0.82 5.84
N ALA A 193 17.46 1.28 5.49
CA ALA A 193 16.99 2.62 5.82
C ALA A 193 16.57 2.79 7.30
N GLY A 194 16.21 1.70 7.99
CA GLY A 194 15.61 1.80 9.31
C GLY A 194 14.78 0.58 9.71
N ILE A 195 14.19 0.64 10.90
CA ILE A 195 13.34 -0.42 11.46
C ILE A 195 11.88 0.05 11.39
N THR A 196 11.01 -0.78 10.82
CA THR A 196 9.60 -0.49 10.59
C THR A 196 8.70 -1.39 11.43
N VAL A 197 7.59 -0.85 11.94
CA VAL A 197 6.48 -1.63 12.49
C VAL A 197 5.17 -1.21 11.82
N VAL A 198 4.28 -2.18 11.62
CA VAL A 198 2.97 -1.95 11.02
C VAL A 198 1.88 -2.11 12.07
N LEU A 199 1.02 -1.10 12.16
CA LEU A 199 -0.13 -1.03 13.03
C LEU A 199 -1.41 -1.13 12.20
N GLN A 200 -2.39 -1.84 12.72
CA GLN A 200 -3.74 -1.91 12.18
C GLN A 200 -4.73 -1.33 13.19
N PRO A 201 -5.40 -0.21 12.85
CA PRO A 201 -6.53 0.28 13.62
C PRO A 201 -7.68 -0.72 13.61
N LYS A 202 -8.26 -0.97 14.79
CA LYS A 202 -9.54 -1.66 14.97
C LYS A 202 -10.65 -0.61 15.01
N SER A 203 -11.81 -0.88 14.42
CA SER A 203 -13.00 -0.05 14.60
C SER A 203 -14.21 -0.87 14.99
N ALA A 204 -15.02 -0.33 15.88
CA ALA A 204 -16.37 -0.78 16.18
C ALA A 204 -17.44 -0.07 15.31
N GLU A 205 -17.12 1.05 14.64
CA GLU A 205 -18.04 1.84 13.80
C GLU A 205 -17.52 2.11 12.37
N ARG A 206 -18.43 2.47 11.45
CA ARG A 206 -18.41 2.14 10.01
C ARG A 206 -17.40 2.85 9.09
N ASP A 207 -16.56 3.79 9.55
CA ASP A 207 -15.65 4.50 8.62
C ASP A 207 -14.30 4.92 9.23
N LEU A 208 -13.38 3.95 9.28
CA LEU A 208 -11.96 4.14 9.66
C LEU A 208 -11.26 5.25 8.87
N THR A 209 -11.74 5.58 7.67
CA THR A 209 -11.08 6.54 6.80
C THR A 209 -11.32 7.99 7.23
N LYS A 210 -12.40 8.27 7.99
CA LYS A 210 -12.72 9.61 8.50
C LYS A 210 -11.87 10.02 9.70
N ALA A 211 -11.59 9.06 10.58
CA ALA A 211 -10.92 9.33 11.85
C ALA A 211 -9.39 9.25 11.75
N MET A 212 -8.83 8.82 10.61
CA MET A 212 -7.39 8.61 10.49
C MET A 212 -6.59 9.92 10.47
N PRO A 213 -5.62 10.11 11.38
CA PRO A 213 -4.75 11.28 11.37
C PRO A 213 -3.89 11.34 10.10
N SER A 214 -3.53 12.56 9.69
CA SER A 214 -2.56 12.75 8.61
C SER A 214 -1.19 12.16 9.00
N PRO A 215 -0.43 11.58 8.05
CA PRO A 215 0.89 11.02 8.33
C PRO A 215 1.85 12.03 8.98
N GLU A 216 1.77 13.30 8.59
CA GLU A 216 2.61 14.37 9.13
C GLU A 216 2.36 14.61 10.62
N SER A 217 1.10 14.47 11.05
CA SER A 217 0.75 14.65 12.46
C SER A 217 1.26 13.50 13.33
N LEU A 218 1.60 12.35 12.75
CA LEU A 218 2.15 11.20 13.46
C LEU A 218 3.65 11.32 13.72
N LEU A 219 4.30 12.29 13.08
CA LEU A 219 5.72 12.55 13.31
C LEU A 219 5.92 13.24 14.68
N PRO A 220 7.04 12.95 15.37
CA PRO A 220 7.43 13.69 16.56
C PRO A 220 7.57 15.20 16.29
N PRO A 221 7.37 16.08 17.29
CA PRO A 221 7.59 17.51 17.17
C PRO A 221 9.08 17.80 16.93
N PRO A 222 9.41 18.93 16.27
CA PRO A 222 10.77 19.23 15.82
C PRO A 222 11.77 19.51 16.96
N HIS A 223 11.31 19.78 18.19
CA HIS A 223 12.14 20.14 19.33
C HIS A 223 12.48 18.96 20.25
N GLU A 224 11.85 17.81 20.05
CA GLU A 224 12.36 16.57 20.64
C GLU A 224 13.62 16.18 19.85
N PRO A 225 14.72 15.74 20.50
CA PRO A 225 15.84 15.09 19.83
C PRO A 225 15.36 13.74 19.28
N ALA A 226 14.46 13.81 18.30
CA ALA A 226 13.78 12.68 17.74
C ALA A 226 14.54 12.31 16.48
N GLU A 227 15.38 11.29 16.65
CA GLU A 227 15.65 10.21 15.71
C GLU A 227 14.73 10.28 14.48
N ALA A 228 15.32 10.37 13.29
CA ALA A 228 14.56 10.64 12.07
C ALA A 228 13.46 9.57 11.88
N VAL A 229 12.19 9.95 12.02
CA VAL A 229 11.03 9.05 11.89
C VAL A 229 10.28 9.34 10.59
N ALA A 230 9.80 8.27 9.96
CA ALA A 230 8.84 8.32 8.87
C ALA A 230 7.52 7.62 9.27
N ALA A 231 6.41 8.14 8.78
CA ALA A 231 5.08 7.58 8.98
C ALA A 231 4.37 7.44 7.63
N GLN A 232 3.71 6.30 7.41
CA GLN A 232 2.93 6.04 6.20
C GLN A 232 1.55 5.55 6.56
N VAL A 233 0.53 6.16 5.96
CA VAL A 233 -0.85 5.71 6.07
C VAL A 233 -1.26 5.10 4.74
N VAL A 234 -1.75 3.86 4.78
CA VAL A 234 -2.19 3.09 3.61
C VAL A 234 -3.70 2.86 3.69
N HIS A 235 -4.43 3.29 2.67
CA HIS A 235 -5.86 3.03 2.49
C HIS A 235 -6.06 2.06 1.34
N HIS A 236 -6.83 1.00 1.54
CA HIS A 236 -7.18 0.06 0.49
C HIS A 236 -8.69 -0.14 0.42
N ALA A 237 -9.23 -0.01 -0.78
CA ALA A 237 -10.60 -0.40 -1.08
C ALA A 237 -10.59 -1.39 -2.23
N GLY A 238 -11.11 -2.60 -1.99
CA GLY A 238 -11.22 -3.66 -2.99
C GLY A 238 -12.23 -3.33 -4.08
N ILE A 239 -12.27 -4.16 -5.13
CA ILE A 239 -13.22 -4.00 -6.25
C ILE A 239 -14.67 -4.05 -5.75
N ALA A 240 -14.96 -5.00 -4.85
CA ALA A 240 -16.22 -5.06 -4.14
C ALA A 240 -16.26 -3.92 -3.10
N ARG A 241 -17.26 -3.05 -3.21
CA ARG A 241 -17.48 -1.88 -2.34
C ARG A 241 -18.43 -2.19 -1.17
N ASP A 242 -18.70 -3.47 -0.95
CA ASP A 242 -19.55 -3.99 0.13
C ASP A 242 -18.90 -3.81 1.51
N ARG A 243 -17.56 -3.71 1.55
CA ARG A 243 -16.79 -3.52 2.78
C ARG A 243 -16.18 -2.12 2.85
N PRO A 244 -16.09 -1.53 4.06
CA PRO A 244 -15.40 -0.28 4.25
C PRO A 244 -13.91 -0.42 3.88
N PRO A 245 -13.25 0.65 3.42
CA PRO A 245 -11.82 0.61 3.14
C PRO A 245 -11.02 0.22 4.38
N ARG A 246 -10.00 -0.61 4.17
CA ARG A 246 -9.06 -1.01 5.23
C ARG A 246 -7.92 0.01 5.32
N VAL A 247 -7.44 0.23 6.53
CA VAL A 247 -6.38 1.19 6.81
C VAL A 247 -5.25 0.51 7.56
N TRP A 248 -4.01 0.85 7.22
CA TRP A 248 -2.81 0.48 7.96
C TRP A 248 -1.94 1.70 8.18
N LEU A 249 -1.17 1.66 9.25
CA LEU A 249 -0.18 2.66 9.58
C LEU A 249 1.18 1.98 9.72
N ALA A 250 2.15 2.39 8.92
CA ALA A 250 3.54 2.00 9.12
C ALA A 250 4.31 3.14 9.78
N LEU A 251 5.14 2.81 10.76
CA LEU A 251 6.06 3.74 11.42
C LEU A 251 7.48 3.19 11.26
N GLN A 252 8.40 4.03 10.83
CA GLN A 252 9.81 3.67 10.67
C GLN A 252 10.70 4.63 11.46
N ALA A 253 11.57 4.09 12.30
CA ALA A 253 12.71 4.83 12.82
C ALA A 253 13.88 4.64 11.85
N LEU A 254 14.40 5.73 11.31
CA LEU A 254 15.44 5.75 10.30
C LEU A 254 16.82 5.64 10.95
N ARG A 255 17.73 4.94 10.27
CA ARG A 255 19.15 4.96 10.63
C ARG A 255 19.73 6.29 10.22
N THR A 256 20.40 6.95 11.16
CA THR A 256 21.10 8.21 10.90
C THR A 256 22.60 8.01 11.16
N PRO A 257 23.48 8.88 10.63
CA PRO A 257 24.91 8.78 10.91
C PRO A 257 25.23 8.73 12.41
N ASP A 258 24.43 9.42 13.22
CA ASP A 258 24.57 9.51 14.69
C ASP A 258 23.93 8.33 15.44
N VAL A 259 22.97 7.62 14.82
CA VAL A 259 22.24 6.49 15.42
C VAL A 259 22.32 5.28 14.48
N GLN A 260 23.37 4.49 14.67
CA GLN A 260 23.66 3.31 13.84
C GLN A 260 23.24 1.99 14.51
N HIS A 261 23.25 1.92 15.84
CA HIS A 261 22.96 0.69 16.59
C HIS A 261 21.47 0.36 16.58
N ASP A 262 21.14 -0.88 16.22
CA ASP A 262 19.76 -1.39 16.17
C ASP A 262 19.00 -1.19 17.47
N THR A 263 19.66 -1.32 18.61
CA THR A 263 19.04 -1.17 19.94
C THR A 263 18.51 0.24 20.17
N ASP A 264 19.21 1.26 19.69
CA ASP A 264 18.79 2.65 19.84
C ASP A 264 17.64 2.96 18.88
N VAL A 265 17.74 2.53 17.62
CA VAL A 265 16.66 2.66 16.62
C VAL A 265 15.38 1.94 17.08
N GLN A 266 15.50 0.75 17.68
CA GLN A 266 14.36 0.03 18.25
C GLN A 266 13.73 0.77 19.44
N ARG A 267 14.55 1.37 20.32
CA ARG A 267 14.07 2.17 21.45
C ARG A 267 13.29 3.40 20.98
N ALA A 268 13.80 4.10 19.96
CA ALA A 268 13.12 5.21 19.28
C ALA A 268 11.76 4.83 18.74
N LEU A 269 11.73 3.70 18.02
CA LEU A 269 10.53 3.19 17.40
C LEU A 269 9.52 2.81 18.48
N GLY A 270 9.95 2.11 19.53
CA GLY A 270 9.11 1.75 20.67
C GLY A 270 8.50 2.97 21.37
N ASN A 271 9.26 4.05 21.55
CA ASN A 271 8.74 5.32 22.09
C ASN A 271 7.68 5.95 21.18
N THR A 272 7.98 6.03 19.88
CA THR A 272 7.08 6.58 18.86
C THR A 272 5.79 5.78 18.76
N VAL A 273 5.88 4.44 18.73
CA VAL A 273 4.73 3.54 18.66
C VAL A 273 3.85 3.68 19.89
N ARG A 274 4.42 3.71 21.10
CA ARG A 274 3.64 3.92 22.33
C ARG A 274 2.94 5.28 22.34
N ARG A 275 3.58 6.33 21.82
CA ARG A 275 2.96 7.65 21.66
C ARG A 275 1.78 7.61 20.68
N VAL A 276 1.99 7.04 19.50
CA VAL A 276 0.98 6.93 18.45
C VAL A 276 -0.20 6.08 18.91
N LEU A 277 0.05 4.90 19.51
CA LEU A 277 -1.01 4.04 20.05
C LEU A 277 -1.84 4.74 21.13
N ARG A 278 -1.20 5.49 22.04
CA ARG A 278 -1.90 6.29 23.06
C ARG A 278 -2.77 7.37 22.43
N ARG A 279 -2.25 8.07 21.41
CA ARG A 279 -3.01 9.09 20.67
C ARG A 279 -4.21 8.48 19.95
N LEU A 280 -3.98 7.43 19.15
CA LEU A 280 -5.04 6.75 18.42
C LEU A 280 -6.14 6.24 19.36
N ARG A 281 -5.77 5.67 20.53
CA ARG A 281 -6.74 5.27 21.56
C ARG A 281 -7.54 6.47 22.10
N ARG A 282 -6.90 7.60 22.37
CA ARG A 282 -7.58 8.84 22.82
C ARG A 282 -8.54 9.36 21.75
N ASP A 283 -8.19 9.20 20.48
CA ASP A 283 -9.00 9.59 19.32
C ASP A 283 -10.08 8.55 18.96
N GLY A 284 -10.31 7.53 19.81
CA GLY A 284 -11.34 6.51 19.61
C GLY A 284 -10.98 5.41 18.60
N LEU A 285 -9.71 5.32 18.19
CA LEU A 285 -9.19 4.39 17.19
C LEU A 285 -8.15 3.43 17.80
N PRO A 286 -8.55 2.46 18.64
CA PRO A 286 -7.58 1.51 19.19
C PRO A 286 -6.89 0.74 18.06
N ALA A 287 -5.56 0.75 18.02
CA ALA A 287 -4.76 0.01 17.04
C ALA A 287 -3.91 -1.06 17.73
N HIS A 288 -3.52 -2.07 16.97
CA HIS A 288 -2.55 -3.08 17.40
C HIS A 288 -1.44 -3.22 16.37
N GLY A 289 -0.25 -3.66 16.81
CA GLY A 289 0.79 -4.08 15.89
C GLY A 289 0.45 -5.41 15.23
N LEU A 290 0.86 -5.55 13.98
CA LEU A 290 0.74 -6.82 13.26
C LEU A 290 1.85 -7.78 13.72
N THR A 291 1.46 -9.02 13.95
CA THR A 291 2.38 -10.17 14.08
C THR A 291 2.99 -10.52 12.73
N GLU A 292 4.04 -11.36 12.69
CA GLU A 292 4.67 -11.77 11.43
C GLU A 292 3.66 -12.38 10.45
N PRO A 293 2.80 -13.35 10.82
CA PRO A 293 1.84 -13.94 9.89
C PRO A 293 0.79 -12.92 9.41
N GLU A 294 0.35 -12.00 10.28
CA GLU A 294 -0.60 -10.95 9.91
C GLU A 294 0.01 -9.94 8.93
N LEU A 295 1.28 -9.56 9.12
CA LEU A 295 2.01 -8.70 8.20
C LEU A 295 2.16 -9.38 6.85
N LEU A 296 2.70 -10.60 6.81
CA LEU A 296 2.91 -11.33 5.55
C LEU A 296 1.59 -11.59 4.82
N GLY A 297 0.53 -11.95 5.54
CA GLY A 297 -0.81 -12.09 4.98
C GLY A 297 -1.38 -10.76 4.44
N THR A 298 -1.11 -9.65 5.12
CA THR A 298 -1.47 -8.30 4.66
C THR A 298 -0.74 -7.95 3.36
N LEU A 299 0.58 -8.20 3.28
CA LEU A 299 1.36 -7.97 2.06
C LEU A 299 0.82 -8.80 0.88
N ALA A 300 0.59 -10.09 1.11
CA ALA A 300 0.07 -10.99 0.09
C ALA A 300 -1.33 -10.56 -0.40
N SER A 301 -2.19 -10.13 0.53
CA SER A 301 -3.53 -9.65 0.22
C SER A 301 -3.51 -8.33 -0.57
N LEU A 302 -2.72 -7.34 -0.14
CA LEU A 302 -2.65 -6.04 -0.79
C LEU A 302 -2.00 -6.11 -2.18
N ALA A 303 -1.03 -6.99 -2.37
CA ALA A 303 -0.41 -7.21 -3.68
C ALA A 303 -1.19 -8.19 -4.57
N HIS A 304 -2.34 -8.70 -4.12
CA HIS A 304 -3.17 -9.66 -4.85
C HIS A 304 -2.46 -10.98 -5.23
N VAL A 305 -1.40 -11.37 -4.50
CA VAL A 305 -0.64 -12.61 -4.75
C VAL A 305 -1.17 -13.82 -3.98
N ASN A 306 -2.29 -13.66 -3.28
CA ASN A 306 -3.00 -14.72 -2.57
C ASN A 306 -3.93 -15.53 -3.48
N ALA A 307 -4.51 -16.62 -2.96
CA ALA A 307 -5.52 -17.44 -3.63
C ALA A 307 -5.06 -17.98 -5.01
N GLY A 308 -3.85 -18.55 -5.07
CA GLY A 308 -3.29 -19.15 -6.28
C GLY A 308 -2.69 -18.16 -7.29
N ARG A 309 -2.64 -16.86 -6.96
CA ARG A 309 -2.02 -15.82 -7.79
C ARG A 309 -0.55 -15.58 -7.47
N GLY A 310 0.19 -16.64 -7.18
CA GLY A 310 1.61 -16.57 -6.80
C GLY A 310 2.53 -16.12 -7.94
N GLN A 311 2.09 -16.25 -9.19
CA GLN A 311 2.88 -15.80 -10.33
C GLN A 311 2.86 -14.27 -10.46
N VAL A 312 4.02 -13.66 -10.26
CA VAL A 312 4.24 -12.22 -10.39
C VAL A 312 5.04 -11.94 -11.65
N ARG A 313 4.63 -10.92 -12.41
CA ARG A 313 5.32 -10.51 -13.63
C ARG A 313 5.27 -9.01 -13.84
N GLU A 314 6.35 -8.39 -14.27
CA GLU A 314 6.42 -6.96 -14.54
C GLU A 314 6.63 -6.66 -16.02
N ASP A 315 5.65 -5.97 -16.60
CA ASP A 315 5.74 -5.29 -17.88
C ASP A 315 6.10 -3.82 -17.69
N TRP A 316 6.48 -3.18 -18.80
CA TRP A 316 6.81 -1.76 -18.78
C TRP A 316 5.68 -0.90 -18.20
N ARG A 317 4.41 -1.22 -18.48
CA ARG A 317 3.25 -0.42 -18.04
C ARG A 317 2.46 -1.06 -16.89
N HIS A 318 2.79 -2.30 -16.51
CA HIS A 318 1.94 -3.10 -15.64
C HIS A 318 2.75 -4.03 -14.73
N TRP A 319 2.24 -4.24 -13.53
CA TRP A 319 2.62 -5.34 -12.65
C TRP A 319 1.48 -6.35 -12.59
N HIS A 320 1.77 -7.61 -12.81
CA HIS A 320 0.80 -8.70 -12.83
C HIS A 320 0.94 -9.55 -11.58
N SER A 321 -0.20 -9.98 -11.04
CA SER A 321 -0.29 -11.02 -10.00
C SER A 321 -1.35 -12.01 -10.45
N GLY A 322 -0.90 -13.08 -11.11
CA GLY A 322 -1.75 -13.94 -11.94
C GLY A 322 -2.51 -13.12 -12.98
N PRO A 323 -3.86 -13.22 -13.05
CA PRO A 323 -4.68 -12.48 -14.02
C PRO A 323 -4.86 -11.00 -13.67
N ILE A 324 -4.50 -10.57 -12.45
CA ILE A 324 -4.74 -9.20 -12.00
C ILE A 324 -3.64 -8.29 -12.52
N ALA A 325 -4.01 -7.32 -13.35
CA ALA A 325 -3.12 -6.25 -13.79
C ALA A 325 -3.14 -5.11 -12.77
N GLN A 326 -1.97 -4.58 -12.45
CA GLN A 326 -1.78 -3.48 -11.52
C GLN A 326 -0.92 -2.39 -12.16
N ALA A 327 -1.20 -1.13 -11.81
CA ALA A 327 -0.35 0.00 -12.17
C ALA A 327 -0.21 0.92 -10.97
N ALA A 328 1.00 1.44 -10.79
CA ALA A 328 1.35 2.36 -9.72
C ALA A 328 1.61 3.76 -10.29
N PHE A 329 1.17 4.77 -9.55
CA PHE A 329 1.17 6.17 -9.93
C PHE A 329 1.67 7.00 -8.76
N ARG A 330 2.54 7.96 -9.02
CA ARG A 330 2.89 9.00 -8.06
C ARG A 330 1.96 10.20 -8.26
N LEU A 331 1.50 10.78 -7.17
CA LEU A 331 0.74 12.03 -7.15
C LEU A 331 1.67 13.16 -6.72
N ASP A 332 2.05 14.02 -7.66
CA ASP A 332 2.83 15.21 -7.34
C ASP A 332 1.91 16.38 -7.00
N GLY A 333 2.38 17.29 -6.14
CA GLY A 333 1.59 18.40 -5.59
C GLY A 333 0.85 18.08 -4.29
N TRP A 334 0.95 16.84 -3.78
CA TRP A 334 0.26 16.43 -2.55
C TRP A 334 0.64 17.27 -1.32
N ALA A 335 1.92 17.58 -1.16
CA ALA A 335 2.43 18.39 -0.04
C ALA A 335 1.96 19.86 -0.10
N ASP A 336 1.47 20.31 -1.25
CA ASP A 336 0.99 21.68 -1.45
C ASP A 336 -0.54 21.78 -1.26
N LEU A 337 -1.22 20.66 -0.95
CA LEU A 337 -2.66 20.63 -0.67
C LEU A 337 -3.00 21.30 0.67
N PRO A 338 -4.16 21.97 0.78
CA PRO A 338 -4.65 22.45 2.07
C PRO A 338 -4.81 21.30 3.08
N PRO A 339 -4.52 21.51 4.39
CA PRO A 339 -4.61 20.47 5.42
C PRO A 339 -5.98 19.81 5.55
N ALA A 340 -7.05 20.54 5.23
CA ALA A 340 -8.42 20.00 5.24
C ALA A 340 -8.73 19.09 4.02
N VAL A 341 -8.01 19.27 2.91
CA VAL A 341 -8.28 18.60 1.62
C VAL A 341 -7.55 17.27 1.52
N ALA A 342 -6.29 17.18 1.95
CA ALA A 342 -5.50 15.94 1.83
C ALA A 342 -6.17 14.73 2.50
N PRO A 343 -6.73 14.82 3.74
CA PRO A 343 -7.48 13.73 4.34
C PRO A 343 -8.77 13.39 3.58
N GLN A 344 -9.43 14.37 2.96
CA GLN A 344 -10.61 14.12 2.14
C GLN A 344 -10.23 13.34 0.88
N LEU A 345 -9.18 13.74 0.17
CA LEU A 345 -8.71 13.04 -1.03
C LEU A 345 -8.28 11.60 -0.74
N LEU A 346 -7.61 11.37 0.39
CA LEU A 346 -7.22 10.03 0.82
C LEU A 346 -8.42 9.08 0.98
N ARG A 347 -9.58 9.62 1.40
CA ARG A 347 -10.85 8.87 1.47
C ARG A 347 -11.54 8.72 0.12
N TRP A 348 -11.52 9.78 -0.68
CA TRP A 348 -12.31 9.87 -1.91
C TRP A 348 -11.69 9.08 -3.05
N LEU A 349 -10.36 9.08 -3.18
CA LEU A 349 -9.68 8.36 -4.25
C LEU A 349 -10.02 6.85 -4.27
N PRO A 350 -9.99 6.12 -3.14
CA PRO A 350 -10.45 4.73 -3.11
C PRO A 350 -11.92 4.55 -3.44
N ALA A 351 -12.79 5.53 -3.15
CA ALA A 351 -14.23 5.42 -3.34
C ALA A 351 -14.69 5.77 -4.77
N LYS A 352 -14.00 6.69 -5.45
CA LYS A 352 -14.44 7.29 -6.72
C LYS A 352 -14.03 6.51 -7.97
N ILE A 353 -12.99 5.68 -7.90
CA ILE A 353 -12.48 4.95 -9.06
C ILE A 353 -13.25 3.64 -9.19
N PRO A 354 -14.12 3.45 -10.19
CA PRO A 354 -14.93 2.25 -10.31
C PRO A 354 -14.11 1.06 -10.83
N ARG A 355 -14.59 -0.17 -10.58
CA ARG A 355 -14.09 -1.42 -11.20
C ARG A 355 -12.60 -1.76 -10.99
N ALA A 356 -11.92 -1.06 -10.09
CA ALA A 356 -10.56 -1.35 -9.68
C ALA A 356 -10.45 -1.36 -8.15
N ALA A 357 -9.61 -2.25 -7.62
CA ALA A 357 -9.10 -2.10 -6.28
C ALA A 357 -8.10 -0.93 -6.27
N VAL A 358 -8.21 -0.08 -5.25
CA VAL A 358 -7.42 1.15 -5.14
C VAL A 358 -6.69 1.09 -3.81
N THR A 359 -5.37 1.24 -3.88
CA THR A 359 -4.51 1.41 -2.70
C THR A 359 -3.87 2.79 -2.77
N VAL A 360 -4.08 3.62 -1.76
CA VAL A 360 -3.43 4.93 -1.64
C VAL A 360 -2.52 4.89 -0.44
N ALA A 361 -1.23 5.18 -0.65
CA ALA A 361 -0.25 5.30 0.42
C ALA A 361 0.28 6.73 0.45
N VAL A 362 0.21 7.36 1.63
CA VAL A 362 0.79 8.68 1.86
C VAL A 362 1.87 8.53 2.92
N THR A 363 3.10 8.87 2.55
CA THR A 363 4.27 8.81 3.40
C THR A 363 4.69 10.22 3.78
N ALA A 364 4.87 10.48 5.07
CA ALA A 364 5.49 11.69 5.58
C ALA A 364 6.79 11.32 6.31
N HIS A 365 7.84 12.12 6.10
CA HIS A 365 9.10 11.98 6.83
C HIS A 365 9.73 13.35 7.06
N ARG A 366 10.54 13.44 8.11
CA ARG A 366 11.38 14.62 8.35
C ARG A 366 12.84 14.25 8.09
N PRO A 367 13.46 14.73 7.00
CA PRO A 367 14.89 14.52 6.76
C PRO A 367 15.73 15.11 7.90
N ALA A 368 16.80 14.41 8.26
CA ALA A 368 17.77 14.88 9.25
C ALA A 368 18.29 16.29 8.90
N GLY A 369 18.46 17.14 9.92
CA GLY A 369 18.93 18.51 9.74
C GLY A 369 17.93 19.48 9.10
N THR A 370 16.67 19.06 8.87
CA THR A 370 15.63 19.93 8.32
C THR A 370 14.36 19.93 9.20
N ALA A 371 13.78 21.12 9.42
CA ALA A 371 12.50 21.22 10.10
C ALA A 371 11.31 20.84 9.19
N ARG A 372 11.51 20.87 7.85
CA ARG A 372 10.44 20.70 6.86
C ARG A 372 10.08 19.22 6.68
N VAL A 373 8.81 18.91 6.84
CA VAL A 373 8.25 17.60 6.51
C VAL A 373 8.13 17.46 5.01
N ARG A 374 8.51 16.29 4.49
CA ARG A 374 8.29 15.89 3.10
C ARG A 374 7.18 14.85 3.06
N THR A 375 6.24 15.04 2.13
CA THR A 375 5.08 14.17 1.96
C THR A 375 4.99 13.70 0.52
N GLU A 376 4.86 12.39 0.35
CA GLU A 376 4.74 11.73 -0.94
C GLU A 376 3.49 10.86 -0.97
N ALA A 377 2.75 10.89 -2.08
CA ALA A 377 1.55 10.10 -2.26
C ALA A 377 1.69 9.18 -3.48
N THR A 378 1.45 7.90 -3.27
CA THR A 378 1.45 6.88 -4.32
C THR A 378 0.10 6.16 -4.35
N VAL A 379 -0.45 5.99 -5.55
CA VAL A 379 -1.69 5.25 -5.79
C VAL A 379 -1.36 4.01 -6.60
N ARG A 380 -1.89 2.87 -6.19
CA ARG A 380 -1.89 1.63 -6.97
C ARG A 380 -3.31 1.23 -7.31
N LEU A 381 -3.53 0.99 -8.59
CA LEU A 381 -4.77 0.45 -9.11
C LEU A 381 -4.55 -1.01 -9.46
N ALA A 382 -5.54 -1.86 -9.18
CA ALA A 382 -5.53 -3.28 -9.56
C ALA A 382 -6.89 -3.66 -10.16
N ALA A 383 -6.89 -4.26 -11.34
CA ALA A 383 -8.10 -4.64 -12.07
C ALA A 383 -7.93 -6.03 -12.72
N ALA A 384 -9.04 -6.61 -13.16
CA ALA A 384 -9.07 -7.95 -13.76
C ALA A 384 -8.31 -8.07 -15.09
N GLY A 385 -7.87 -6.96 -15.69
CA GLY A 385 -7.08 -6.94 -16.90
C GLY A 385 -6.63 -5.53 -17.30
N PRO A 386 -5.77 -5.40 -18.33
CA PRO A 386 -5.17 -4.12 -18.73
C PRO A 386 -6.20 -3.07 -19.16
N GLU A 387 -7.25 -3.44 -19.88
CA GLU A 387 -8.27 -2.48 -20.37
C GLU A 387 -9.02 -1.81 -19.20
N ALA A 388 -9.50 -2.62 -18.25
CA ALA A 388 -10.17 -2.12 -17.06
C ALA A 388 -9.23 -1.25 -16.20
N LEU A 389 -7.94 -1.59 -16.18
CA LEU A 389 -6.91 -0.84 -15.47
C LEU A 389 -6.66 0.52 -16.14
N GLU A 390 -6.55 0.60 -17.46
CA GLU A 390 -6.37 1.87 -18.17
C GLU A 390 -7.60 2.78 -18.04
N ALA A 391 -8.82 2.22 -18.06
CA ALA A 391 -10.03 2.98 -17.76
C ALA A 391 -10.00 3.57 -16.34
N ALA A 392 -9.62 2.77 -15.34
CA ALA A 392 -9.45 3.24 -13.96
C ALA A 392 -8.33 4.29 -13.83
N ALA A 393 -7.25 4.17 -14.61
CA ALA A 393 -6.17 5.16 -14.65
C ALA A 393 -6.60 6.49 -15.27
N GLY A 394 -7.48 6.45 -16.28
CA GLY A 394 -8.14 7.63 -16.84
C GLY A 394 -8.96 8.36 -15.79
N GLU A 395 -9.77 7.62 -15.01
CA GLU A 395 -10.55 8.19 -13.91
C GLU A 395 -9.67 8.75 -12.79
N LEU A 396 -8.58 8.07 -12.42
CA LEU A 396 -7.60 8.61 -11.46
C LEU A 396 -7.04 9.95 -11.94
N THR A 397 -6.65 10.03 -13.22
CA THR A 397 -6.07 11.25 -13.81
C THR A 397 -7.10 12.39 -13.80
N ARG A 398 -8.35 12.08 -14.17
CA ARG A 398 -9.45 13.05 -14.16
C ARG A 398 -9.71 13.58 -12.75
N VAL A 399 -9.87 12.70 -11.76
CA VAL A 399 -10.14 13.07 -10.36
C VAL A 399 -8.96 13.82 -9.75
N ALA A 400 -7.72 13.40 -9.99
CA ALA A 400 -6.54 14.10 -9.49
C ALA A 400 -6.42 15.52 -10.09
N GLY A 401 -6.75 15.67 -11.37
CA GLY A 401 -6.75 16.96 -12.07
C GLY A 401 -7.71 18.00 -11.49
N GLU A 402 -8.86 17.57 -10.94
CA GLU A 402 -9.81 18.45 -10.24
C GLU A 402 -9.17 19.16 -9.03
N TRP A 403 -8.09 18.60 -8.47
CA TRP A 403 -7.39 19.09 -7.29
C TRP A 403 -5.98 19.60 -7.61
N ALA A 404 -5.69 19.88 -8.90
CA ALA A 404 -4.39 20.32 -9.39
C ALA A 404 -3.22 19.37 -9.05
N LEU A 405 -3.52 18.09 -8.81
CA LEU A 405 -2.51 17.04 -8.66
C LEU A 405 -2.10 16.52 -10.03
N SER A 406 -0.80 16.38 -10.27
CA SER A 406 -0.32 15.69 -11.48
C SER A 406 -0.08 14.21 -11.18
N VAL A 407 -0.52 13.37 -12.11
CA VAL A 407 -0.41 11.91 -12.01
C VAL A 407 0.73 11.43 -12.89
N ASP A 408 1.68 10.72 -12.29
CA ASP A 408 2.86 10.20 -12.96
C ASP A 408 2.89 8.66 -12.85
N ARG A 409 2.58 7.96 -13.94
CA ARG A 409 2.64 6.49 -13.94
C ARG A 409 4.08 6.02 -13.82
N LEU A 410 4.30 5.03 -12.96
CA LEU A 410 5.61 4.46 -12.68
C LEU A 410 6.01 3.40 -13.71
N ASP A 411 5.90 3.75 -15.00
CA ASP A 411 6.31 2.88 -16.11
C ASP A 411 7.77 2.45 -15.92
N GLY A 412 8.03 1.15 -16.05
CA GLY A 412 9.32 0.52 -15.81
C GLY A 412 9.74 0.52 -14.34
N ARG A 413 8.84 0.84 -13.39
CA ARG A 413 9.12 0.94 -11.94
C ARG A 413 7.91 0.49 -11.10
N HIS A 414 7.11 -0.45 -11.59
CA HIS A 414 5.92 -0.91 -10.88
C HIS A 414 6.25 -1.74 -9.66
N ALA A 415 7.35 -2.50 -9.64
CA ALA A 415 7.83 -3.19 -8.43
C ALA A 415 8.04 -2.19 -7.27
N GLN A 416 8.71 -1.08 -7.55
CA GLN A 416 8.93 0.01 -6.58
C GLN A 416 7.60 0.67 -6.17
N GLY A 417 6.70 0.92 -7.12
CA GLY A 417 5.37 1.47 -6.83
C GLY A 417 4.48 0.53 -6.01
N VAL A 418 4.60 -0.78 -6.22
CA VAL A 418 3.97 -1.83 -5.41
C VAL A 418 4.54 -1.77 -3.99
N ALA A 419 5.86 -1.78 -3.82
CA ALA A 419 6.49 -1.63 -2.51
C ALA A 419 6.05 -0.34 -1.79
N ALA A 420 6.04 0.78 -2.50
CA ALA A 420 5.63 2.10 -1.98
C ALA A 420 4.16 2.14 -1.50
N THR A 421 3.30 1.26 -2.02
CA THR A 421 1.87 1.18 -1.65
C THR A 421 1.53 0.06 -0.67
N LEU A 422 2.52 -0.76 -0.31
CA LEU A 422 2.43 -1.70 0.81
C LEU A 422 2.87 -0.99 2.09
N PRO A 423 2.46 -1.46 3.30
CA PRO A 423 2.88 -0.90 4.59
C PRO A 423 4.35 -1.22 4.94
N ILE A 424 5.20 -1.28 3.93
CA ILE A 424 6.66 -1.40 3.98
C ILE A 424 7.32 -0.34 3.07
N GLY A 425 6.52 0.49 2.39
CA GLY A 425 6.93 1.51 1.43
C GLY A 425 7.58 2.76 2.04
N LEU A 426 7.98 2.67 3.30
CA LEU A 426 8.80 3.66 3.97
C LEU A 426 10.25 3.44 3.54
N THR A 427 10.74 4.32 2.68
CA THR A 427 12.16 4.37 2.27
C THR A 427 12.57 5.82 2.18
N VAL A 428 13.49 6.22 3.04
CA VAL A 428 14.30 7.45 2.90
C VAL A 428 15.62 7.16 3.59
N PRO A 429 16.81 7.43 3.01
CA PRO A 429 17.14 8.32 1.89
C PRO A 429 16.94 7.79 0.47
#